data_AF-A0A538PKR5-F1
#
_entry.id   AF-A0A538PKR5-F1
#
_cell.length_a   1.000
_cell.length_b   1.000
_cell.length_c   1.000
_cell.angle_alpha   90.00
_cell.angle_beta   90.00
_cell.angle_gamma   90.00
#
_symmetry.space_group_name_H-M   'P 1'
#
loop_
_entity.id
_entity.type
_entity.pdbx_description
1 polymer ?
#
loop_
_entity_poly.entity_id
_entity_poly.type
_entity_poly.pdbx_seq_one_letter_code
_entity_poly.pdbx_strand_id
1 'polypeptide(L)'
;MPASGPAPARRTPPGHGLGRTLVELLALDDAARAHRIAADQLRLAATRAVVDAAEASAAADVLAHRAERIALVAGGALLAGALALLLIRRRVLRLDRRVLLVSIPAFFVVYYGLLATLGQRFSPSLLPAQGNLAGQMVRYGLISMLFQLVASLWALRNQPTLGERLAAANGIAWTGLMSTMVVAGLFWAFFPPPYVDLPGPLWLVLIPAALVAVACAAINVALTLALEVIIFAARAWMRVPPPLDP
;
A
#
# COMPACT_ATOMS: atom_id res chain seq x y z
N MET A 1 3.19 -5.85 -64.13
CA MET A 1 3.69 -5.27 -62.86
C MET A 1 2.61 -4.34 -62.32
N PRO A 2 2.05 -4.65 -61.16
CA PRO A 2 2.40 -3.88 -59.96
C PRO A 2 2.75 -4.77 -58.76
N ALA A 3 3.64 -4.27 -57.91
CA ALA A 3 4.11 -4.90 -56.69
C ALA A 3 3.08 -4.70 -55.55
N SER A 4 2.58 -5.79 -54.99
CA SER A 4 1.79 -5.81 -53.76
C SER A 4 2.72 -5.79 -52.55
N GLY A 5 2.81 -4.64 -51.87
CA GLY A 5 3.51 -4.52 -50.59
C GLY A 5 2.79 -5.31 -49.48
N PRO A 6 3.51 -5.80 -48.45
CA PRO A 6 2.91 -6.52 -47.34
C PRO A 6 2.06 -5.59 -46.47
N ALA A 7 0.85 -6.02 -46.15
CA ALA A 7 -0.08 -5.32 -45.27
C ALA A 7 0.51 -5.16 -43.84
N PRO A 8 0.25 -4.04 -43.15
CA PRO A 8 0.78 -3.82 -41.79
C PRO A 8 0.16 -4.82 -40.80
N ALA A 9 1.02 -5.52 -40.07
CA ALA A 9 0.64 -6.41 -38.99
C ALA A 9 -0.18 -5.65 -37.93
N ARG A 10 -1.48 -5.94 -37.83
CA ARG A 10 -2.32 -5.50 -36.72
C ARG A 10 -1.80 -6.16 -35.43
N ARG A 11 -0.97 -5.44 -34.68
CA ARG A 11 -0.64 -5.80 -33.29
C ARG A 11 -1.89 -5.60 -32.45
N THR A 12 -2.57 -6.69 -32.12
CA THR A 12 -3.58 -6.68 -31.06
C THR A 12 -2.88 -6.44 -29.70
N PRO A 13 -3.44 -5.58 -28.82
CA PRO A 13 -2.85 -5.33 -27.52
C PRO A 13 -2.88 -6.60 -26.65
N PRO A 14 -1.82 -6.87 -25.85
CA PRO A 14 -1.73 -8.05 -25.01
C PRO A 14 -2.77 -7.93 -23.89
N GLY A 15 -3.84 -8.71 -23.97
CA GLY A 15 -4.90 -8.76 -22.95
C GLY A 15 -6.31 -9.05 -23.49
N HIS A 16 -6.60 -8.71 -24.75
CA HIS A 16 -7.92 -8.99 -25.36
C HIS A 16 -8.11 -10.43 -25.87
N GLY A 17 -7.10 -11.29 -25.73
CA GLY A 17 -7.12 -12.69 -26.22
C GLY A 17 -7.64 -13.73 -25.23
N LEU A 18 -7.78 -13.43 -23.93
CA LEU A 18 -8.14 -14.45 -22.93
C LEU A 18 -9.65 -14.73 -22.84
N GLY A 19 -10.50 -13.78 -23.21
CA GLY A 19 -11.96 -13.94 -23.13
C GLY A 19 -12.57 -14.74 -24.29
N ARG A 20 -12.01 -14.65 -25.50
CA ARG A 20 -12.48 -15.43 -26.68
C ARG A 20 -11.91 -16.85 -26.73
N THR A 21 -10.75 -17.08 -26.13
CA THR A 21 -10.04 -18.37 -26.20
C THR A 21 -10.71 -19.48 -25.37
N LEU A 22 -11.38 -19.16 -24.26
CA LEU A 22 -12.11 -20.18 -23.48
C LEU A 22 -13.34 -20.73 -24.23
N VAL A 23 -14.07 -19.87 -24.95
CA VAL A 23 -15.24 -20.29 -25.76
C VAL A 23 -14.79 -21.07 -26.99
N GLU A 24 -13.68 -20.66 -27.62
CA GLU A 24 -13.08 -21.38 -28.75
C GLU A 24 -12.50 -22.74 -28.33
N LEU A 25 -11.90 -22.85 -27.14
CA LEU A 25 -11.39 -24.13 -26.59
C LEU A 25 -12.52 -25.13 -26.27
N LEU A 26 -13.68 -24.62 -25.86
CA LEU A 26 -14.89 -25.43 -25.63
C LEU A 26 -15.53 -25.90 -26.95
N ALA A 27 -15.23 -25.25 -28.07
CA ALA A 27 -15.75 -25.57 -29.40
C ALA A 27 -14.83 -26.50 -30.22
N LEU A 28 -13.67 -26.89 -29.70
CA LEU A 28 -12.75 -27.82 -30.38
C LEU A 28 -13.19 -29.27 -30.17
N ASP A 29 -13.12 -30.06 -31.25
CA ASP A 29 -13.16 -31.51 -31.17
C ASP A 29 -11.91 -32.07 -30.45
N ASP A 30 -11.98 -33.32 -30.00
CA ASP A 30 -10.91 -33.94 -29.21
C ASP A 30 -9.58 -34.02 -29.98
N ALA A 31 -9.64 -34.17 -31.30
CA ALA A 31 -8.48 -34.22 -32.18
C ALA A 31 -7.78 -32.85 -32.30
N ALA A 32 -8.53 -31.76 -32.52
CA ALA A 32 -7.97 -30.42 -32.59
C ALA A 32 -7.46 -29.93 -31.23
N ARG A 33 -8.12 -30.35 -30.13
CA ARG A 33 -7.62 -30.11 -28.76
C ARG A 33 -6.26 -30.78 -28.54
N ALA A 34 -6.12 -32.06 -28.90
CA ALA A 34 -4.85 -32.79 -28.76
C ALA A 34 -3.73 -32.15 -29.60
N HIS A 35 -4.04 -31.74 -30.84
CA HIS A 35 -3.07 -31.08 -31.71
C HIS A 35 -2.62 -29.72 -31.16
N ARG A 36 -3.55 -28.94 -30.60
CA ARG A 36 -3.24 -27.64 -29.96
C ARG A 36 -2.38 -27.82 -28.72
N ILE A 37 -2.68 -28.80 -27.86
CA ILE A 37 -1.87 -29.11 -26.67
C ILE A 37 -0.47 -29.52 -27.07
N ALA A 38 -0.31 -30.36 -28.10
CA ALA A 38 0.99 -30.77 -28.60
C ALA A 38 1.81 -29.58 -29.14
N ALA A 39 1.16 -28.69 -29.91
CA ALA A 39 1.78 -27.47 -30.42
C ALA A 39 2.19 -26.51 -29.28
N ASP A 40 1.35 -26.36 -28.26
CA ASP A 40 1.67 -25.55 -27.08
C ASP A 40 2.79 -26.17 -26.24
N GLN A 41 2.83 -27.49 -26.07
CA GLN A 41 3.91 -28.19 -25.40
C GLN A 41 5.25 -28.02 -26.13
N LEU A 42 5.26 -28.14 -27.47
CA LEU A 42 6.45 -27.88 -28.29
C LEU A 42 6.94 -26.44 -28.15
N ARG A 43 6.01 -25.47 -28.21
CA ARG A 43 6.33 -24.06 -28.00
C ARG A 43 6.90 -23.82 -26.60
N LEU A 44 6.26 -24.35 -25.56
CA LEU A 44 6.70 -24.23 -24.17
C LEU A 44 8.06 -24.90 -23.94
N ALA A 45 8.31 -26.06 -24.54
CA ALA A 45 9.60 -26.74 -24.43
C ALA A 45 10.72 -25.91 -25.06
N ALA A 46 10.46 -25.29 -26.22
CA ALA A 46 11.43 -24.42 -26.90
C ALA A 46 11.72 -23.13 -26.12
N THR A 47 10.71 -22.51 -25.49
CA THR A 47 10.92 -21.29 -24.69
C THR A 47 11.45 -21.56 -23.29
N ARG A 48 11.13 -22.69 -22.65
CA ARG A 48 11.57 -23.00 -21.28
C ARG A 48 13.08 -22.96 -21.14
N ALA A 49 13.83 -23.62 -22.03
CA ALA A 49 15.29 -23.63 -21.95
C ALA A 49 15.91 -22.21 -22.03
N VAL A 50 15.31 -21.32 -22.83
CA VAL A 50 15.76 -19.92 -22.95
C VAL A 50 15.38 -19.11 -21.70
N VAL A 51 14.18 -19.33 -21.17
CA VAL A 51 13.70 -18.67 -19.94
C VAL A 51 14.50 -19.14 -18.73
N ASP A 52 14.70 -20.44 -18.54
CA ASP A 52 15.45 -21.01 -17.42
C ASP A 52 16.90 -20.50 -17.41
N ALA A 53 17.53 -20.42 -18.59
CA ALA A 53 18.88 -19.85 -18.72
C ALA A 53 18.91 -18.35 -18.40
N ALA A 54 17.90 -17.59 -18.86
CA ALA A 54 17.77 -16.17 -18.54
C ALA A 54 17.54 -15.95 -17.03
N GLU A 55 16.65 -16.72 -16.41
CA GLU A 55 16.37 -16.68 -14.97
C GLU A 55 17.61 -17.02 -14.14
N ALA A 56 18.34 -18.08 -14.51
CA ALA A 56 19.57 -18.46 -13.83
C ALA A 56 20.65 -17.37 -13.93
N SER A 57 20.77 -16.71 -15.09
CA SER A 57 21.72 -15.61 -15.29
C SER A 57 21.34 -14.34 -14.52
N ALA A 58 20.04 -14.05 -14.38
CA ALA A 58 19.52 -12.87 -13.71
C ALA A 58 19.37 -13.03 -12.19
N ALA A 59 19.42 -14.27 -11.68
CA ALA A 59 19.14 -14.57 -10.27
C ALA A 59 20.03 -13.78 -9.29
N ALA A 60 21.34 -13.69 -9.58
CA ALA A 60 22.30 -12.96 -8.76
C ALA A 60 22.00 -11.45 -8.73
N ASP A 61 21.71 -10.87 -9.89
CA ASP A 61 21.37 -9.46 -10.02
C ASP A 61 20.04 -9.14 -9.31
N VAL A 62 19.02 -10.00 -9.46
CA VAL A 62 17.73 -9.84 -8.77
C VAL A 62 17.90 -9.86 -7.25
N LEU A 63 18.73 -10.76 -6.72
CA LEU A 63 19.05 -10.83 -5.30
C LEU A 63 19.79 -9.58 -4.81
N ALA A 64 20.80 -9.12 -5.57
CA ALA A 64 21.57 -7.93 -5.23
C ALA A 64 20.68 -6.67 -5.17
N HIS A 65 19.86 -6.43 -6.20
CA HIS A 65 18.93 -5.30 -6.23
C HIS A 65 17.85 -5.41 -5.14
N ARG A 66 17.36 -6.61 -4.84
CA ARG A 66 16.42 -6.82 -3.72
C ARG A 66 17.09 -6.47 -2.39
N ALA A 67 18.32 -6.92 -2.17
CA ALA A 67 19.08 -6.61 -0.96
C ALA A 67 19.34 -5.11 -0.82
N GLU A 68 19.68 -4.42 -1.91
CA GLU A 68 19.84 -2.96 -1.95
C GLU A 68 18.54 -2.25 -1.53
N ARG A 69 17.39 -2.62 -2.11
CA ARG A 69 16.10 -2.02 -1.72
C ARG A 69 15.75 -2.27 -0.26
N ILE A 70 15.99 -3.48 0.25
CA ILE A 70 15.79 -3.79 1.67
C ILE A 70 16.74 -2.94 2.53
N ALA A 71 18.00 -2.78 2.12
CA ALA A 71 18.97 -1.95 2.83
C ALA A 71 18.54 -0.46 2.84
N LEU A 72 17.97 0.05 1.75
CA LEU A 72 17.41 1.41 1.70
C LEU A 72 16.23 1.57 2.67
N VAL A 73 15.31 0.61 2.70
CA VAL A 73 14.17 0.64 3.63
C VAL A 73 14.64 0.53 5.08
N ALA A 74 15.55 -0.40 5.38
CA ALA A 74 16.11 -0.58 6.71
C ALA A 74 16.93 0.65 7.16
N GLY A 75 17.75 1.20 6.28
CA GLY A 75 18.53 2.42 6.52
C GLY A 75 17.64 3.63 6.77
N GLY A 76 16.58 3.81 5.97
CA GLY A 76 15.56 4.84 6.19
C GLY A 76 14.85 4.68 7.54
N ALA A 77 14.47 3.46 7.91
CA ALA A 77 13.86 3.16 9.20
C ALA A 77 14.80 3.45 10.38
N LEU A 78 16.09 3.12 10.25
CA LEU A 78 17.10 3.43 11.27
C LEU A 78 17.32 4.93 11.41
N LEU A 79 17.43 5.67 10.30
CA LEU A 79 17.55 7.13 10.32
C LEU A 79 16.33 7.78 10.96
N ALA A 80 15.13 7.30 10.63
CA ALA A 80 13.91 7.77 11.27
C ALA A 80 13.87 7.45 12.77
N GLY A 81 14.33 6.26 13.18
CA GLY A 81 14.47 5.90 14.59
C GLY A 81 15.46 6.80 15.33
N ALA A 82 16.61 7.09 14.73
CA ALA A 82 17.61 8.00 15.28
C ALA A 82 17.07 9.43 15.42
N LEU A 83 16.32 9.92 14.41
CA LEU A 83 15.65 11.20 14.46
C LEU A 83 14.58 11.24 15.56
N ALA A 84 13.79 10.16 15.72
CA ALA A 84 12.83 10.04 16.82
C ALA A 84 13.53 10.13 18.18
N LEU A 85 14.64 9.41 18.37
CA LEU A 85 15.43 9.46 19.60
C LEU A 85 15.97 10.88 19.88
N LEU A 86 16.43 11.58 18.85
CA LEU A 86 16.87 12.96 18.96
C LEU A 86 15.72 13.89 19.39
N LEU A 87 14.54 13.74 18.79
CA LEU A 87 13.36 14.54 19.12
C LEU A 87 12.81 14.24 20.53
N ILE A 88 12.91 12.99 20.98
CA ILE A 88 12.58 12.59 22.36
C ILE A 88 13.55 13.25 23.35
N ARG A 89 14.86 13.20 23.07
CA ARG A 89 15.87 13.87 23.91
C ARG A 89 15.63 15.37 24.01
N ARG A 90 15.14 16.01 22.95
CA ARG A 90 14.76 17.43 22.93
C ARG A 90 13.38 17.72 23.55
N ARG A 91 12.67 16.73 24.08
CA ARG A 91 11.30 16.84 24.64
C ARG A 91 10.25 17.37 23.65
N VAL A 92 10.51 17.27 22.35
CA VAL A 92 9.58 17.67 21.27
C VAL A 92 8.64 16.54 20.90
N LEU A 93 9.05 15.29 21.16
CA LEU A 93 8.30 14.08 20.86
C LEU A 93 8.20 13.19 22.11
N ARG A 94 6.99 12.72 22.43
CA ARG A 94 6.75 11.81 23.56
C ARG A 94 6.08 10.54 23.06
N LEU A 95 6.74 9.42 23.25
CA LEU A 95 6.21 8.10 22.96
C LEU A 95 5.56 7.54 24.21
N ASP A 96 4.29 7.85 24.43
CA ASP A 96 3.51 7.21 25.49
C ASP A 96 3.02 5.84 25.02
N ARG A 97 3.52 4.76 25.65
CA ARG A 97 3.17 3.38 25.31
C ARG A 97 1.66 3.15 25.28
N ARG A 98 0.90 3.74 26.21
CA ARG A 98 -0.56 3.54 26.26
C ARG A 98 -1.25 4.17 25.06
N VAL A 99 -0.83 5.38 24.71
CA VAL A 99 -1.34 6.12 23.56
C VAL A 99 -1.00 5.38 22.27
N LEU A 100 0.24 4.91 22.13
CA LEU A 100 0.72 4.15 20.96
C LEU A 100 0.00 2.82 20.78
N LEU A 101 -0.21 2.08 21.88
CA LEU A 101 -0.88 0.76 21.84
C LEU A 101 -2.36 0.85 21.45
N VAL A 102 -3.02 1.99 21.71
CA VAL A 102 -4.42 2.18 21.33
C VAL A 102 -4.53 2.81 19.94
N SER A 103 -3.74 3.86 19.68
CA SER A 103 -3.85 4.59 18.42
C SER A 103 -3.27 3.78 17.27
N ILE A 104 -2.02 3.31 17.29
CA ILE A 104 -1.40 2.67 16.11
C ILE A 104 -2.21 1.50 15.56
N PRO A 105 -2.67 0.52 16.38
CA PRO A 105 -3.37 -0.64 15.84
C PRO A 105 -4.76 -0.30 15.31
N ALA A 106 -5.39 0.80 15.75
CA ALA A 106 -6.76 1.12 15.36
C ALA A 106 -6.90 1.24 13.83
N PHE A 107 -5.98 1.94 13.16
CA PHE A 107 -5.98 2.04 11.71
C PHE A 107 -5.83 0.67 11.06
N PHE A 108 -4.80 -0.10 11.43
CA PHE A 108 -4.50 -1.37 10.76
C PHE A 108 -5.57 -2.43 10.99
N VAL A 109 -6.09 -2.56 12.21
CA VAL A 109 -7.14 -3.52 12.56
C VAL A 109 -8.42 -3.20 11.80
N VAL A 110 -8.83 -1.93 11.76
CA VAL A 110 -10.04 -1.53 11.02
C VAL A 110 -9.82 -1.66 9.52
N TYR A 111 -8.67 -1.22 9.00
CA TYR A 111 -8.40 -1.23 7.56
C TYR A 111 -8.29 -2.63 7.00
N TYR A 112 -7.45 -3.48 7.60
CA TYR A 112 -7.29 -4.85 7.16
C TYR A 112 -8.50 -5.72 7.53
N GLY A 113 -9.23 -5.42 8.61
CA GLY A 113 -10.50 -6.07 8.92
C GLY A 113 -11.54 -5.81 7.83
N LEU A 114 -11.71 -4.56 7.40
CA LEU A 114 -12.61 -4.20 6.30
C LEU A 114 -12.16 -4.83 4.97
N LEU A 115 -10.86 -4.84 4.67
CA LEU A 115 -10.31 -5.54 3.50
C LEU A 115 -10.54 -7.07 3.57
N ALA A 116 -10.48 -7.69 4.75
CA ALA A 116 -10.77 -9.12 4.90
C ALA A 116 -12.23 -9.44 4.56
N THR A 117 -13.18 -8.56 4.91
CA THR A 117 -14.60 -8.74 4.52
C THR A 117 -14.83 -8.66 3.01
N LEU A 118 -13.97 -7.95 2.28
CA LEU A 118 -13.96 -7.94 0.82
C LEU A 118 -13.38 -9.23 0.25
N GLY A 119 -12.28 -9.73 0.82
CA GLY A 119 -11.58 -10.92 0.36
C GLY A 119 -12.47 -12.17 0.30
N GLN A 120 -13.48 -12.27 1.16
CA GLN A 120 -14.47 -13.36 1.13
C GLN A 120 -15.49 -13.26 -0.03
N ARG A 121 -15.65 -12.06 -0.62
CA ARG A 121 -16.63 -11.82 -1.70
C ARG A 121 -16.01 -11.91 -3.10
N PHE A 122 -14.68 -11.92 -3.23
CA PHE A 122 -14.01 -11.93 -4.53
C PHE A 122 -13.42 -13.31 -4.84
N SER A 123 -14.07 -14.04 -5.75
CA SER A 123 -13.44 -15.17 -6.44
C SER A 123 -12.29 -14.66 -7.32
N PRO A 124 -11.14 -15.36 -7.41
CA PRO A 124 -10.03 -15.00 -8.31
C PRO A 124 -10.43 -14.87 -9.79
N SER A 125 -11.56 -15.46 -10.19
CA SER A 125 -12.14 -15.36 -11.54
C SER A 125 -12.96 -14.09 -11.78
N LEU A 126 -13.28 -13.33 -10.73
CA LEU A 126 -14.07 -12.10 -10.74
C LEU A 126 -13.20 -10.90 -10.37
N LEU A 127 -12.01 -10.78 -10.96
CA LEU A 127 -11.23 -9.54 -10.90
C LEU A 127 -12.13 -8.41 -11.43
N PRO A 128 -12.68 -7.55 -10.56
CA PRO A 128 -13.56 -6.48 -11.02
C PRO A 128 -12.72 -5.54 -11.87
N ALA A 129 -13.33 -4.92 -12.89
CA ALA A 129 -12.71 -3.81 -13.58
C ALA A 129 -12.08 -2.87 -12.54
N GLN A 130 -10.78 -2.60 -12.70
CA GLN A 130 -9.87 -2.04 -11.68
C GLN A 130 -10.40 -0.78 -10.96
N GLY A 131 -11.40 -0.10 -11.51
CA GLY A 131 -12.05 1.08 -10.91
C GLY A 131 -12.88 0.81 -9.65
N ASN A 132 -13.56 -0.34 -9.48
CA ASN A 132 -14.44 -0.54 -8.33
C ASN A 132 -13.67 -0.93 -7.04
N LEU A 133 -12.56 -1.64 -7.20
CA LEU A 133 -11.72 -2.12 -6.09
C LEU A 133 -10.91 -0.97 -5.47
N ALA A 134 -10.32 -0.10 -6.29
CA ALA A 134 -9.62 1.09 -5.83
C ALA A 134 -10.54 2.03 -5.03
N GLY A 135 -11.78 2.25 -5.51
CA GLY A 135 -12.76 3.08 -4.82
C GLY A 135 -13.13 2.53 -3.43
N GLN A 136 -13.26 1.22 -3.28
CA GLN A 136 -13.56 0.59 -2.00
C GLN A 136 -12.37 0.64 -1.03
N MET A 137 -11.14 0.40 -1.52
CA MET A 137 -9.93 0.56 -0.71
C MET A 137 -9.78 1.96 -0.14
N VAL A 138 -10.06 2.98 -0.95
CA VAL A 138 -10.03 4.38 -0.50
C VAL A 138 -11.09 4.63 0.57
N ARG A 139 -12.34 4.18 0.36
CA ARG A 139 -13.42 4.31 1.35
C ARG A 139 -13.06 3.66 2.69
N TYR A 140 -12.52 2.44 2.68
CA TYR A 140 -12.09 1.77 3.90
C TYR A 140 -10.88 2.45 4.55
N GLY A 141 -9.97 3.00 3.75
CA GLY A 141 -8.86 3.81 4.24
C GLY A 141 -9.35 5.05 4.98
N LEU A 142 -10.34 5.76 4.43
CA LEU A 142 -10.97 6.93 5.05
C LEU A 142 -11.72 6.57 6.34
N ILE A 143 -12.47 5.47 6.36
CA ILE A 143 -13.15 5.00 7.59
C ILE A 143 -12.11 4.68 8.67
N SER A 144 -11.06 3.96 8.32
CA SER A 144 -9.99 3.57 9.26
C SER A 144 -9.24 4.79 9.78
N MET A 145 -9.04 5.81 8.93
CA MET A 145 -8.48 7.10 9.31
C MET A 145 -9.35 7.81 10.36
N LEU A 146 -10.67 7.82 10.19
CA LEU A 146 -11.58 8.41 11.19
C LEU A 146 -11.49 7.69 12.54
N PHE A 147 -11.46 6.35 12.53
CA PHE A 147 -11.27 5.57 13.76
C PHE A 147 -9.92 5.87 14.41
N GLN A 148 -8.84 5.94 13.63
CA GLN A 148 -7.51 6.33 14.10
C GLN A 148 -7.53 7.71 14.75
N LEU A 149 -8.18 8.68 14.12
CA LEU A 149 -8.27 10.05 14.60
C LEU A 149 -9.03 10.12 15.93
N VAL A 150 -10.19 9.47 16.02
CA VAL A 150 -10.99 9.40 17.25
C VAL A 150 -10.23 8.70 18.37
N ALA A 151 -9.57 7.57 18.08
CA ALA A 151 -8.74 6.87 19.06
C ALA A 151 -7.57 7.73 19.54
N SER A 152 -6.95 8.50 18.64
CA SER A 152 -5.85 9.42 18.97
C SER A 152 -6.33 10.56 19.85
N LEU A 153 -7.45 11.21 19.50
CA LEU A 153 -8.06 12.28 20.32
C LEU A 153 -8.47 11.76 21.70
N TRP A 154 -9.05 10.57 21.76
CA TRP A 154 -9.43 9.92 23.01
C TRP A 154 -8.21 9.60 23.88
N ALA A 155 -7.12 9.11 23.29
CA ALA A 155 -5.89 8.83 24.02
C ALA A 155 -5.20 10.12 24.52
N LEU A 156 -5.29 11.21 23.75
CA LEU A 156 -4.72 12.52 24.10
C LEU A 156 -5.53 13.28 25.16
N ARG A 157 -6.80 12.92 25.39
CA ARG A 157 -7.70 13.61 26.34
C ARG A 157 -7.18 13.62 27.78
N ASN A 158 -6.38 12.61 28.15
CA ASN A 158 -5.89 12.39 29.51
C ASN A 158 -4.55 13.10 29.79
N GLN A 159 -4.01 13.88 28.83
CA GLN A 159 -2.72 14.54 29.02
C GLN A 159 -2.88 15.84 29.85
N PRO A 160 -2.07 16.02 30.90
CA PRO A 160 -2.27 17.09 31.89
C PRO A 160 -1.88 18.48 31.37
N THR A 161 -0.89 18.56 30.48
CA THR A 161 -0.38 19.84 29.95
C THR A 161 -0.44 19.90 28.42
N LEU A 162 -0.54 21.11 27.88
CA LEU A 162 -0.62 21.34 26.43
C LEU A 162 0.66 20.91 25.71
N GLY A 163 1.83 21.18 26.29
CA GLY A 163 3.12 20.75 25.73
C GLY A 163 3.24 19.23 25.67
N GLU A 164 2.77 18.52 26.71
CA GLU A 164 2.76 17.05 26.72
C GLU A 164 1.78 16.48 25.69
N ARG A 165 0.64 17.13 25.50
CA ARG A 165 -0.35 16.72 24.50
C ARG A 165 0.17 16.87 23.07
N LEU A 166 0.82 17.99 22.75
CA LEU A 166 1.45 18.19 21.44
C LEU A 166 2.61 17.22 21.20
N ALA A 167 3.45 16.99 22.21
CA ALA A 167 4.54 16.02 22.11
C ALA A 167 4.02 14.59 21.91
N ALA A 168 2.90 14.23 22.55
CA ALA A 168 2.24 12.94 22.35
C ALA A 168 1.58 12.84 20.97
N ALA A 169 0.93 13.90 20.48
CA ALA A 169 0.36 13.96 19.13
C ALA A 169 1.45 13.80 18.05
N ASN A 170 2.59 14.46 18.21
CA ASN A 170 3.77 14.25 17.37
C ASN A 170 4.25 12.79 17.41
N GLY A 171 4.23 12.16 18.59
CA GLY A 171 4.57 10.75 18.74
C GLY A 171 3.64 9.82 17.97
N ILE A 172 2.31 10.04 18.04
CA ILE A 172 1.31 9.27 17.28
C ILE A 172 1.50 9.48 15.77
N ALA A 173 1.66 10.73 15.35
CA ALA A 173 1.84 11.08 13.95
C ALA A 173 3.09 10.43 13.36
N TRP A 174 4.22 10.58 14.04
CA TRP A 174 5.50 10.01 13.63
C TRP A 174 5.44 8.49 13.50
N THR A 175 4.90 7.82 14.52
CA THR A 175 4.86 6.34 14.54
C THR A 175 3.85 5.77 13.55
N GLY A 176 2.68 6.39 13.40
CA GLY A 176 1.70 6.01 12.38
C GLY A 176 2.30 6.11 10.98
N LEU A 177 2.88 7.25 10.62
CA LEU A 177 3.53 7.45 9.31
C LEU A 177 4.67 6.45 9.10
N MET A 178 5.57 6.31 10.07
CA MET A 178 6.70 5.38 9.97
C MET A 178 6.26 3.94 9.78
N SER A 179 5.27 3.47 10.53
CA SER A 179 4.77 2.10 10.38
C SER A 179 4.21 1.84 8.97
N THR A 180 3.44 2.78 8.41
CA THR A 180 2.92 2.64 7.04
C THR A 180 4.00 2.73 5.98
N MET A 181 4.97 3.64 6.11
CA MET A 181 6.07 3.80 5.15
C MET A 181 7.00 2.58 5.14
N VAL A 182 7.33 2.01 6.31
CA VAL A 182 8.16 0.80 6.39
C VAL A 182 7.46 -0.39 5.75
N VAL A 183 6.17 -0.60 6.06
CA VAL A 183 5.39 -1.71 5.46
C VAL A 183 5.29 -1.55 3.94
N ALA A 184 4.98 -0.35 3.45
CA ALA A 184 4.91 -0.07 2.01
C ALA A 184 6.28 -0.22 1.33
N GLY A 185 7.35 0.25 1.97
CA GLY A 185 8.73 0.12 1.48
C GLY A 185 9.16 -1.34 1.38
N LEU A 186 8.80 -2.18 2.35
CA LEU A 186 9.06 -3.62 2.29
C LEU A 186 8.31 -4.25 1.11
N PHE A 187 7.03 -3.96 0.91
CA PHE A 187 6.31 -4.48 -0.26
C PHE A 187 6.95 -4.05 -1.57
N TRP A 188 7.41 -2.81 -1.68
CA TRP A 188 8.13 -2.33 -2.86
C TRP A 188 9.50 -3.01 -3.04
N ALA A 189 10.20 -3.32 -1.96
CA ALA A 189 11.49 -4.01 -2.02
C ALA A 189 11.34 -5.45 -2.55
N PHE A 190 10.25 -6.14 -2.19
CA PHE A 190 9.94 -7.50 -2.66
C PHE A 190 9.28 -7.50 -4.05
N PHE A 191 8.40 -6.54 -4.35
CA PHE A 191 7.62 -6.45 -5.57
C PHE A 191 7.81 -5.10 -6.26
N PRO A 192 8.97 -4.88 -6.92
CA PRO A 192 9.24 -3.65 -7.63
C PRO A 192 8.37 -3.54 -8.91
N PRO A 193 7.85 -2.35 -9.25
CA PRO A 193 7.33 -2.08 -10.58
C PRO A 193 8.49 -1.96 -11.59
N PRO A 194 8.32 -2.40 -12.85
CA PRO A 194 7.17 -3.13 -13.41
C PRO A 194 7.11 -4.57 -12.88
N TYR A 195 5.90 -5.04 -12.54
CA TYR A 195 5.71 -6.39 -12.00
C TYR A 195 5.96 -7.44 -13.09
N VAL A 196 7.19 -7.96 -13.14
CA VAL A 196 7.58 -9.04 -14.06
C VAL A 196 7.00 -10.37 -13.60
N ASP A 197 7.01 -10.59 -12.28
CA ASP A 197 6.33 -11.70 -11.63
C ASP A 197 5.05 -11.19 -10.97
N LEU A 198 3.89 -11.69 -11.42
CA LEU A 198 2.62 -11.42 -10.76
C LEU A 198 2.58 -12.19 -9.45
N PRO A 199 2.61 -11.50 -8.30
CA PRO A 199 2.54 -12.19 -7.03
C PRO A 199 1.15 -12.83 -6.87
N GLY A 200 1.05 -13.85 -6.01
CA GLY A 200 -0.20 -14.57 -5.78
C GLY A 200 -1.39 -13.63 -5.48
N PRO A 201 -2.65 -14.07 -5.67
CA PRO A 201 -3.83 -13.21 -5.72
C PRO A 201 -3.97 -12.20 -4.58
N LEU A 202 -3.52 -12.57 -3.38
CA LEU A 202 -3.50 -11.73 -2.18
C LEU A 202 -2.66 -10.45 -2.34
N TRP A 203 -1.53 -10.54 -3.02
CA TRP A 203 -0.56 -9.44 -3.18
C TRP A 203 -1.04 -8.37 -4.17
N LEU A 204 -1.85 -8.75 -5.16
CA LEU A 204 -2.49 -7.82 -6.09
C LEU A 204 -3.42 -6.83 -5.38
N VAL A 205 -3.95 -7.23 -4.21
CA VAL A 205 -4.80 -6.39 -3.36
C VAL A 205 -3.97 -5.63 -2.32
N LEU A 206 -2.99 -6.29 -1.71
CA LEU A 206 -2.17 -5.71 -0.64
C LEU A 206 -1.26 -4.55 -1.08
N ILE A 207 -0.67 -4.63 -2.28
CA ILE A 207 0.25 -3.59 -2.75
C ILE A 207 -0.49 -2.25 -2.94
N PRO A 208 -1.61 -2.18 -3.68
CA PRO A 208 -2.41 -0.95 -3.75
C PRO A 208 -2.97 -0.52 -2.39
N ALA A 209 -3.39 -1.46 -1.54
CA ALA A 209 -3.89 -1.15 -0.20
C ALA A 209 -2.82 -0.47 0.68
N ALA A 210 -1.56 -0.90 0.57
CA ALA A 210 -0.46 -0.28 1.32
C ALA A 210 -0.21 1.18 0.86
N LEU A 211 -0.32 1.46 -0.45
CA LEU A 211 -0.20 2.83 -0.96
C LEU A 211 -1.33 3.73 -0.44
N VAL A 212 -2.56 3.22 -0.44
CA VAL A 212 -3.71 3.92 0.16
C VAL A 212 -3.49 4.14 1.66
N ALA A 213 -2.95 3.15 2.37
CA ALA A 213 -2.63 3.27 3.78
C ALA A 213 -1.60 4.39 4.07
N VAL A 214 -0.54 4.51 3.26
CA VAL A 214 0.43 5.61 3.38
C VAL A 214 -0.24 6.96 3.15
N ALA A 215 -1.08 7.07 2.11
CA ALA A 215 -1.80 8.32 1.82
C ALA A 215 -2.75 8.71 2.98
N CYS A 216 -3.52 7.75 3.49
CA CYS A 216 -4.40 7.95 4.65
C CYS A 216 -3.60 8.32 5.91
N ALA A 217 -2.45 7.68 6.16
CA ALA A 217 -1.61 8.02 7.30
C ALA A 217 -1.04 9.44 7.20
N ALA A 218 -0.59 9.87 6.02
CA ALA A 218 -0.12 11.23 5.79
C ALA A 218 -1.22 12.27 6.04
N ILE A 219 -2.44 12.04 5.55
CA ILE A 219 -3.60 12.89 5.83
C ILE A 219 -3.91 12.90 7.33
N ASN A 220 -3.88 11.73 7.98
CA ASN A 220 -4.17 11.62 9.40
C ASN A 220 -3.16 12.38 10.27
N VAL A 221 -1.88 12.35 9.90
CA VAL A 221 -0.84 13.16 10.54
C VAL A 221 -1.19 14.64 10.46
N ALA A 222 -1.51 15.13 9.26
CA ALA A 222 -1.87 16.53 9.05
C ALA A 222 -3.10 16.93 9.87
N LEU A 223 -4.15 16.10 9.86
CA LEU A 223 -5.38 16.34 10.63
C LEU A 223 -5.14 16.34 12.14
N THR A 224 -4.37 15.37 12.65
CA THR A 224 -4.06 15.26 14.09
C THR A 224 -3.32 16.51 14.57
N LEU A 225 -2.30 16.95 13.82
CA LEU A 225 -1.54 18.15 14.17
C LEU A 225 -2.37 19.43 14.03
N ALA A 226 -3.13 19.58 12.95
CA ALA A 226 -3.97 20.75 12.72
C ALA A 226 -5.06 20.90 13.81
N LEU A 227 -5.72 19.81 14.18
CA LEU A 227 -6.73 19.82 15.24
C LEU A 227 -6.12 20.22 16.58
N GLU A 228 -4.93 19.72 16.93
CA GLU A 228 -4.28 20.09 18.18
C GLU A 228 -3.90 21.58 18.20
N VAL A 229 -3.47 22.16 17.08
CA VAL A 229 -3.23 23.61 16.94
C VAL A 229 -4.53 24.41 17.10
N ILE A 230 -5.63 23.97 16.48
CA ILE A 230 -6.94 24.64 16.59
C ILE A 230 -7.44 24.59 18.03
N ILE A 231 -7.38 23.41 18.68
CA ILE A 231 -7.81 23.25 20.08
C ILE A 231 -6.96 24.11 21.01
N PHE A 232 -5.66 24.25 20.73
CA PHE A 232 -4.79 25.17 21.44
C PHE A 232 -5.25 26.63 21.29
N ALA A 233 -5.44 27.10 20.05
CA ALA A 233 -5.87 28.47 19.78
C ALA A 233 -7.22 28.79 20.46
N ALA A 234 -8.19 27.89 20.35
CA ALA A 234 -9.50 28.04 21.00
C ALA A 234 -9.39 28.12 22.53
N ARG A 235 -8.56 27.27 23.16
CA ARG A 235 -8.34 27.31 24.61
C ARG A 235 -7.58 28.55 25.07
N ALA A 236 -6.66 29.07 24.26
CA ALA A 236 -5.95 30.31 24.55
C ALA A 236 -6.91 31.52 24.51
N TRP A 237 -7.80 31.58 23.52
CA TRP A 237 -8.80 32.63 23.38
C TRP A 237 -9.80 32.66 24.55
N MET A 238 -10.27 31.50 25.01
CA MET A 238 -11.19 31.41 26.15
C MET A 238 -10.57 31.80 27.49
N ARG A 239 -9.24 31.92 27.59
CA ARG A 239 -8.53 32.32 28.82
C ARG A 239 -8.20 33.80 28.89
N VAL A 240 -8.48 34.57 27.84
CA VAL A 240 -8.31 36.03 27.86
C VAL A 240 -9.49 36.62 28.66
N PRO A 241 -9.23 37.29 29.81
CA PRO A 241 -10.32 37.95 30.54
C PRO A 241 -10.95 39.03 29.65
N PRO A 242 -12.26 39.27 29.76
CA PRO A 242 -12.90 40.36 29.02
C PRO A 242 -12.17 41.68 29.34
N PRO A 243 -12.07 42.61 28.37
CA PRO A 243 -11.53 43.93 28.65
C PRO A 243 -12.34 44.53 29.80
N LEU A 244 -11.64 45.02 30.83
CA LEU A 244 -12.26 45.82 31.87
C LEU A 244 -12.80 47.06 31.16
N ASP A 245 -14.12 47.17 31.05
CA ASP A 245 -14.77 48.39 30.59
C ASP A 245 -14.33 49.56 31.50
N PRO A 246 -14.05 50.74 30.92
CA PRO A 246 -13.49 51.89 31.63
C PRO A 246 -14.45 52.49 32.68
#